data_AF-A0A3D4BY86-F1
#
_entry.id   AF-A0A3D4BY86-F1
#
_cell.length_a   1.000
_cell.length_b   1.000
_cell.length_c   1.000
_cell.angle_alpha   90.00
_cell.angle_beta   90.00
_cell.angle_gamma   90.00
#
_symmetry.space_group_name_H-M   'P 1'
#
loop_
_entity.id
_entity.type
_entity.pdbx_description
1 polymer ?
#
loop_
_entity_poly.entity_id
_entity_poly.type
_entity_poly.pdbx_seq_one_letter_code
_entity_poly.pdbx_strand_id
1 'polypeptide(L)' 'MFNQTNLTNARDNLAEICAQVVADREVMIIIQPDGENVALIAADELANLFKTTSHFLHPTVF' A
#
# COMPACT_ATOMS: atom_id res chain seq x y z
N MET A 1 -12.92 2.33 0.91
CA MET A 1 -12.71 3.52 1.76
C MET A 1 -11.35 3.28 2.41
N PHE A 2 -10.35 4.13 2.18
CA PHE A 2 -8.97 3.82 2.63
C PHE A 2 -8.87 3.85 4.15
N ASN A 3 -8.24 2.82 4.74
CA ASN A 3 -7.90 2.86 6.16
C ASN A 3 -6.82 3.92 6.37
N GLN A 4 -6.95 4.69 7.45
CA GLN A 4 -6.04 5.79 7.74
C GLN A 4 -5.71 5.83 9.23
N THR A 5 -4.49 6.25 9.54
CA THR A 5 -3.99 6.43 10.91
C THR A 5 -3.03 7.62 10.94
N ASN A 6 -2.78 8.20 12.11
CA ASN A 6 -1.78 9.25 12.25
C ASN A 6 -0.38 8.64 12.51
N LEU A 7 0.67 9.42 12.25
CA LEU A 7 2.05 8.98 12.42
C LEU A 7 2.37 8.47 13.83
N THR A 8 1.80 9.07 14.87
CA THR A 8 2.01 8.63 16.26
C THR A 8 1.47 7.22 16.48
N ASN A 9 0.21 6.98 16.11
CA ASN A 9 -0.41 5.66 16.22
C ASN A 9 0.29 4.63 15.32
N ALA A 10 0.70 5.03 14.12
CA ALA A 10 1.44 4.18 13.20
C ALA A 10 2.78 3.73 13.78
N ARG A 11 3.53 4.64 14.38
CA ARG A 11 4.80 4.34 15.03
C ARG A 11 4.61 3.38 16.19
N ASP A 12 3.59 3.61 17.02
CA ASP A 12 3.39 2.85 18.25
C ASP A 12 2.81 1.44 17.97
N ASN A 13 2.12 1.25 16.83
CA ASN A 13 1.43 -0.01 16.47
C ASN A 13 1.88 -0.57 15.10
N LEU A 14 3.11 -0.28 14.67
CA LEU A 14 3.57 -0.58 13.30
C LEU A 14 3.42 -2.06 12.92
N ALA A 15 3.74 -2.98 13.85
CA ALA A 15 3.68 -4.42 13.59
C ALA A 15 2.24 -4.91 13.33
N GLU A 16 1.28 -4.46 14.14
CA GLU A 16 -0.14 -4.79 13.96
C GLU A 16 -0.69 -4.20 12.67
N ILE A 17 -0.33 -2.95 12.37
CA ILE A 17 -0.75 -2.29 11.13
C ILE A 17 -0.19 -3.02 9.90
N CYS A 18 1.07 -3.47 9.92
CA CYS A 18 1.63 -4.29 8.85
C CYS A 18 0.89 -5.62 8.70
N ALA A 19 0.57 -6.30 9.80
CA ALA A 19 -0.20 -7.55 9.77
C ALA A 19 -1.60 -7.33 9.19
N GLN A 20 -2.25 -6.22 9.56
CA GLN A 20 -3.55 -5.84 9.04
C GLN A 20 -3.50 -5.53 7.54
N VAL A 21 -2.53 -4.74 7.08
CA VAL A 21 -2.36 -4.42 5.64
C VAL A 21 -2.18 -5.69 4.81
N VAL A 22 -1.46 -6.70 5.32
CA VAL A 22 -1.31 -7.99 4.64
C VAL A 22 -2.59 -8.81 4.68
N ALA A 23 -3.27 -8.86 5.83
CA ALA A 23 -4.49 -9.67 6.02
C ALA A 23 -5.67 -9.13 5.21
N ASP A 24 -5.90 -7.82 5.28
CA ASP A 24 -7.03 -7.14 4.65
C ASP A 24 -6.76 -6.90 3.16
N ARG A 25 -5.49 -6.95 2.71
CA ARG A 25 -5.04 -6.59 1.36
C ARG A 25 -5.45 -5.18 0.94
N GLU A 26 -5.48 -4.27 1.90
CA GLU A 26 -5.89 -2.88 1.71
C GLU A 26 -4.73 -1.93 1.98
N VAL A 27 -4.81 -0.73 1.39
CA VAL A 27 -3.81 0.33 1.61
C VAL A 27 -4.13 1.09 2.90
N MET A 28 -3.13 1.26 3.76
CA MET A 28 -3.19 2.11 4.95
C MET A 28 -2.50 3.45 4.67
N ILE A 29 -3.21 4.56 4.88
CA ILE A 29 -2.65 5.91 4.75
C ILE A 29 -2.19 6.42 6.11
N ILE A 30 -0.91 6.71 6.24
CA ILE A 30 -0.31 7.34 7.42
C ILE A 30 -0.32 8.85 7.21
N ILE A 31 -1.11 9.54 8.03
CA ILE A 31 -1.22 10.99 8.05
C ILE A 31 -0.07 11.56 8.85
N GLN A 32 0.75 12.39 8.21
CA GLN A 32 1.86 13.09 8.85
C GLN A 32 1.39 14.47 9.33
N PRO A 33 1.80 14.92 10.54
CA PRO A 33 1.43 16.25 11.04
C PRO A 33 2.05 17.37 10.21
N ASP A 34 3.30 17.18 9.77
CA ASP A 34 4.04 18.11 8.95
C ASP A 34 4.63 17.37 7.76
N GLY A 35 3.89 17.32 6.65
CA GLY A 35 4.37 16.72 5.41
C GLY A 35 3.30 15.97 4.61
N GLU A 36 3.77 15.22 3.62
CA GLU A 36 2.92 14.43 2.74
C GLU A 36 2.54 13.10 3.40
N ASN A 37 1.33 12.62 3.15
CA ASN A 37 0.89 11.34 3.67
C ASN A 37 1.65 10.19 3.00
N VAL A 38 1.88 9.11 3.73
CA VAL A 38 2.54 7.91 3.21
C VAL A 38 1.54 6.78 3.11
N ALA A 39 1.62 5.99 2.04
CA ALA A 39 0.85 4.77 1.90
C ALA A 39 1.68 3.56 2.32
N LEU A 40 1.11 2.73 3.19
CA LEU A 40 1.61 1.40 3.49
C LEU A 40 0.77 0.38 2.73
N ILE A 41 1.45 -0.47 1.97
CA ILE A 41 0.87 -1.48 1.11
C ILE A 41 1.67 -2.77 1.27
N ALA A 42 1.01 -3.92 1.23
CA ALA A 42 1.69 -5.21 1.23
C ALA A 42 2.62 -5.29 0.01
N ALA A 43 3.85 -5.77 0.20
CA ALA A 43 4.84 -5.82 -0.88
C ALA A 43 4.35 -6.64 -2.09
N ASP A 44 3.61 -7.72 -1.85
CA ASP A 44 3.03 -8.54 -2.92
C ASP A 44 1.92 -7.80 -3.69
N GLU A 45 1.11 -7.00 -3.00
CA GLU A 45 0.09 -6.15 -3.65
C GLU A 45 0.77 -5.05 -4.47
N LEU A 46 1.80 -4.40 -3.93
CA LEU A 46 2.61 -3.44 -4.68
C LEU A 46 3.23 -4.10 -5.92
N ALA A 47 3.80 -5.29 -5.78
CA ALA A 47 4.35 -6.05 -6.90
C ALA A 47 3.26 -6.40 -7.92
N ASN A 48 2.05 -6.75 -7.49
CA ASN A 48 0.93 -7.02 -8.39
C ASN A 48 0.48 -5.76 -9.15
N LEU A 49 0.46 -4.59 -8.50
CA LEU A 49 0.21 -3.32 -9.20
C LEU A 49 1.22 -3.09 -10.33
N PHE A 50 2.50 -3.39 -10.08
CA PHE A 50 3.57 -3.27 -11.08
C PHE A 50 3.62 -4.43 -12.09
N LYS A 51 3.05 -5.62 -11.78
CA LYS A 51 2.96 -6.73 -12.75
C LYS A 51 2.08 -6.39 -13.96
N THR A 52 1.20 -5.39 -13.84
CA THR A 52 0.33 -4.93 -14.91
C THR A 52 1.08 -4.33 -16.12
N THR A 53 2.35 -3.93 -15.98
CA THR A 53 3.17 -3.49 -17.13
C THR A 53 3.83 -4.65 -17.90
N SER A 54 3.90 -5.87 -17.33
CA SER A 54 4.48 -7.04 -17.99
C SER A 54 3.44 -8.01 -18.56
N HIS A 55 2.20 -8.01 -18.05
CA HIS A 55 1.17 -8.97 -18.48
C HIS A 55 0.13 -8.38 -19.45
N PHE A 56 0.11 -7.05 -19.66
CA PHE A 56 -0.90 -6.40 -20.50
C PHE A 56 -0.32 -5.48 -21.59
N LEU A 57 0.84 -5.84 -22.11
CA LEU A 57 1.34 -5.37 -23.40
C LEU A 57 1.61 -6.60 -24.25
N HIS A 58 0.55 -7.17 -24.84
CA HIS A 58 0.74 -7.86 -26.11
C HIS A 58 0.97 -6.76 -27.15
N PRO A 59 2.17 -6.60 -27.73
CA PRO A 59 2.26 -5.96 -29.03
C PRO A 59 1.63 -6.97 -29.99
N THR A 60 0.33 -6.84 -30.26
CA THR A 60 -0.22 -7.43 -31.47
C THR A 60 0.34 -6.61 -32.62
N VAL A 61 1.52 -7.02 -33.08
CA VAL A 61 1.99 -6.80 -34.44
C VAL A 61 1.07 -7.61 -35.36
N PHE A 62 0.20 -6.92 -36.08
CA PHE A 62 -0.25 -7.27 -37.42
C PHE A 62 -0.42 -5.98 -38.22
#